data_AF-K9AW54-F1
#
_entry.id   AF-K9AW54-F1
#
_cell.length_a   1.000
_cell.length_b   1.000
_cell.length_c   1.000
_cell.angle_alpha   90.00
_cell.angle_beta   90.00
_cell.angle_gamma   90.00
#
_symmetry.space_group_name_H-M   'P 1'
#
loop_
_entity.id
_entity.type
_entity.pdbx_description
1 polymer ?
#
loop_
_entity_poly.entity_id
_entity_poly.type
_entity_poly.pdbx_seq_one_letter_code
_entity_poly.pdbx_strand_id
1 'polypeptide(L)'
;MTSILTVPSILYFLGLCIYILGGSTLLKNNIYKILIYTLIFSLSNIFFNFFISVELAGVLSSLLTLVIGITHINIQNGRTNKSFNALIKLLSPYIFLTILVLISRTIPIFETFLKNHFVISIEKFNFRLLLLHSPGFWLIITCIYTIIKFKINAHIIFKSLHKTLNQWGIFVISTTLFISMAEIMDTSGMITTISNGINNNVGKYFIVISGIIGSVGGFLTGSNTGANAMFMKLQIHTARELNLSTSLIAGLQNASASNSTMSTPSRILLAANLCDIKEHESKLQREFIKITAFSTLTLIVVSFLIITFI
;
A
#
# COMPACT_ATOMS: atom_id res chain seq x y z
N MET A 1 -5.39 -8.09 9.21
CA MET A 1 -4.97 -9.28 8.45
C MET A 1 -3.85 -8.98 7.46
N THR A 2 -4.01 -8.04 6.53
CA THR A 2 -2.94 -7.63 5.58
C THR A 2 -1.61 -7.32 6.28
N SER A 3 -1.62 -6.53 7.35
CA SER A 3 -0.42 -6.15 8.12
C SER A 3 0.35 -7.35 8.67
N ILE A 4 -0.36 -8.39 9.10
CA ILE A 4 0.20 -9.64 9.62
C ILE A 4 0.82 -10.45 8.47
N LEU A 5 0.11 -10.56 7.35
CA LEU A 5 0.57 -11.28 6.17
C LEU A 5 1.84 -10.66 5.57
N THR A 6 1.98 -9.34 5.63
CA THR A 6 3.13 -8.65 5.03
C THR A 6 4.44 -8.82 5.79
N VAL A 7 4.43 -9.29 7.05
CA VAL A 7 5.65 -9.37 7.88
C VAL A 7 6.80 -10.13 7.20
N PRO A 8 6.57 -11.33 6.63
CA PRO A 8 7.65 -12.09 5.98
C PRO A 8 8.07 -11.46 4.65
N SER A 9 7.15 -10.79 3.96
CA SER A 9 7.49 -10.05 2.74
C SER A 9 8.38 -8.83 3.02
N ILE A 10 8.18 -8.14 4.15
CA ILE A 10 9.03 -7.02 4.58
C ILE A 10 10.43 -7.53 4.93
N LEU A 11 10.51 -8.65 5.67
CA LEU A 11 11.79 -9.31 5.96
C LEU A 11 12.54 -9.64 4.66
N TYR A 12 11.82 -10.23 3.70
CA TYR A 12 12.35 -10.59 2.39
C TYR A 12 12.88 -9.38 1.63
N PHE A 13 12.09 -8.32 1.49
CA PHE A 13 12.52 -7.13 0.75
C PHE A 13 13.70 -6.42 1.42
N LEU A 14 13.71 -6.32 2.75
CA LEU A 14 14.80 -5.67 3.47
C LEU A 14 16.11 -6.48 3.38
N GLY A 15 16.01 -7.81 3.46
CA GLY A 15 17.13 -8.72 3.20
C GLY A 15 17.63 -8.62 1.76
N LEU A 16 16.73 -8.59 0.78
CA LEU A 16 17.07 -8.46 -0.63
C LEU A 16 17.79 -7.14 -0.92
N CYS A 17 17.34 -6.02 -0.36
CA CYS A 17 18.03 -4.73 -0.49
C CYS A 17 19.48 -4.79 0.02
N ILE A 18 19.70 -5.38 1.20
CA ILE A 18 21.06 -5.51 1.76
C ILE A 18 21.92 -6.49 0.96
N TYR A 19 21.33 -7.57 0.46
CA TYR A 19 22.01 -8.52 -0.41
C TYR A 19 22.45 -7.86 -1.72
N ILE A 20 21.61 -7.02 -2.34
CA ILE A 20 21.96 -6.29 -3.55
C ILE A 20 23.11 -5.29 -3.30
N LEU A 21 23.14 -4.67 -2.11
CA LEU A 21 24.15 -3.66 -1.76
C LEU A 21 25.55 -4.24 -1.49
N GLY A 22 25.66 -5.44 -0.91
CA GLY A 22 26.96 -5.97 -0.48
C GLY A 22 27.08 -7.49 -0.42
N GLY A 23 26.18 -8.20 -1.09
CA GLY A 23 26.20 -9.66 -1.19
C GLY A 23 25.87 -10.40 0.11
N SER A 24 26.24 -11.67 0.14
CA SER A 24 25.91 -12.59 1.24
C SER A 24 26.65 -12.28 2.53
N THR A 25 27.85 -11.70 2.46
CA THR A 25 28.66 -11.31 3.62
C THR A 25 28.00 -10.15 4.36
N LEU A 26 27.56 -9.10 3.64
CA LEU A 26 26.87 -7.97 4.23
C LEU A 26 25.51 -8.39 4.82
N LEU A 27 24.79 -9.29 4.15
CA LEU A 27 23.53 -9.84 4.65
C LEU A 27 23.71 -10.56 5.99
N LYS A 28 24.69 -11.47 6.08
CA LYS A 28 24.97 -12.23 7.31
C LYS A 28 25.39 -11.30 8.45
N ASN A 29 26.26 -10.33 8.18
CA ASN A 29 26.75 -9.40 9.19
C ASN A 29 25.66 -8.46 9.74
N ASN A 30 24.57 -8.27 9.00
CA ASN A 30 23.48 -7.38 9.41
C ASN A 30 22.17 -8.11 9.74
N ILE A 31 22.14 -9.44 9.79
CA ILE A 31 20.89 -10.21 9.94
C ILE A 31 20.10 -9.82 11.19
N TYR A 32 20.80 -9.50 12.29
CA TYR A 32 20.16 -9.02 13.53
C TYR A 32 19.45 -7.68 13.31
N LYS A 33 20.06 -6.74 12.57
CA LYS A 33 19.45 -5.44 12.23
C LYS A 33 18.20 -5.66 11.37
N ILE A 34 18.28 -6.55 10.39
CA ILE A 34 17.17 -6.88 9.50
C ILE A 34 15.97 -7.35 10.32
N LEU A 35 16.19 -8.31 11.23
CA LEU A 35 15.16 -8.84 12.09
C LEU A 35 14.57 -7.76 13.01
N ILE A 36 15.41 -6.96 13.65
CA ILE A 36 14.97 -5.88 14.55
C ILE A 36 14.12 -4.85 13.80
N TYR A 37 14.58 -4.32 12.67
CA TYR A 37 13.81 -3.32 11.92
C TYR A 37 12.52 -3.88 11.34
N THR A 38 12.54 -5.14 10.89
CA THR A 38 11.32 -5.81 10.43
C THR A 38 10.31 -5.95 11.57
N LEU A 39 10.77 -6.34 12.76
CA LEU A 39 9.93 -6.54 13.93
C LEU A 39 9.35 -5.21 14.44
N ILE A 40 10.18 -4.15 14.53
CA ILE A 40 9.74 -2.80 14.88
C ILE A 40 8.66 -2.30 13.91
N PHE A 41 8.93 -2.38 12.61
CA PHE A 41 7.97 -1.93 11.59
C PHE A 41 6.68 -2.76 11.65
N SER A 42 6.78 -4.08 11.77
CA SER A 42 5.64 -4.97 11.74
C SER A 42 4.74 -4.83 12.97
N LEU A 43 5.33 -4.77 14.16
CA LEU A 43 4.58 -4.59 15.42
C LEU A 43 3.92 -3.21 15.47
N SER A 44 4.63 -2.16 15.10
CA SER A 44 4.04 -0.81 15.02
C SER A 44 2.93 -0.74 13.97
N ASN A 45 3.09 -1.43 12.83
CA ASN A 45 2.07 -1.45 11.80
C ASN A 45 0.81 -2.19 12.26
N ILE A 46 0.96 -3.33 12.93
CA ILE A 46 -0.17 -4.05 13.53
C ILE A 46 -0.86 -3.17 14.59
N PHE A 47 -0.09 -2.55 15.48
CA PHE A 47 -0.59 -1.67 16.52
C PHE A 47 -1.39 -0.49 15.95
N PHE A 48 -0.82 0.28 15.02
CA PHE A 48 -1.50 1.44 14.45
C PHE A 48 -2.70 1.07 13.56
N ASN A 49 -2.67 -0.09 12.89
CA ASN A 49 -3.84 -0.59 12.17
C ASN A 49 -5.00 -0.91 13.12
N PHE A 50 -4.70 -1.39 14.34
CA PHE A 50 -5.72 -1.75 15.32
C PHE A 50 -6.29 -0.54 16.05
N PHE A 51 -5.45 0.44 16.41
CA PHE A 51 -5.83 1.55 17.30
C PHE A 51 -6.05 2.91 16.62
N ILE A 52 -5.55 3.14 15.41
CA ILE A 52 -5.63 4.45 14.76
C ILE A 52 -6.43 4.33 13.45
N SER A 53 -5.76 3.93 12.38
CA SER A 53 -6.36 3.81 11.05
C SER A 53 -5.39 3.12 10.11
N VAL A 54 -5.94 2.45 9.10
CA VAL A 54 -5.16 1.70 8.11
C VAL A 54 -4.33 2.66 7.24
N GLU A 55 -4.83 3.87 6.97
CA GLU A 55 -4.14 4.88 6.15
C GLU A 55 -2.87 5.41 6.85
N LEU A 56 -2.92 5.60 8.17
CA LEU A 56 -1.81 6.15 8.95
C LEU A 56 -0.81 5.10 9.41
N ALA A 57 -1.25 3.84 9.53
CA ALA A 57 -0.43 2.78 10.09
C ALA A 57 0.91 2.61 9.37
N GLY A 58 0.91 2.56 8.04
CA GLY A 58 2.16 2.44 7.26
C GLY A 58 3.09 3.65 7.42
N VAL A 59 2.52 4.85 7.50
CA VAL A 59 3.30 6.10 7.64
C VAL A 59 3.95 6.17 9.01
N LEU A 60 3.19 5.93 10.08
CA LEU A 60 3.74 5.98 11.43
C LEU A 60 4.74 4.86 11.71
N SER A 61 4.50 3.66 11.18
CA SER A 61 5.42 2.53 11.34
C SER A 61 6.74 2.77 10.63
N SER A 62 6.71 3.33 9.41
CA SER A 62 7.91 3.70 8.67
C SER A 62 8.67 4.84 9.35
N LEU A 63 7.98 5.89 9.80
CA LEU A 63 8.59 6.99 10.54
C LEU A 63 9.24 6.52 11.85
N LEU A 64 8.54 5.69 12.63
CA LEU A 64 9.08 5.12 13.87
C LEU A 64 10.35 4.31 13.60
N THR A 65 10.30 3.42 12.61
CA THR A 65 11.43 2.58 12.21
C THR A 65 12.62 3.43 11.73
N LEU A 66 12.35 4.49 10.97
CA LEU A 66 13.36 5.42 10.46
C LEU A 66 14.00 6.24 11.59
N VAL A 67 13.22 6.76 12.54
CA VAL A 67 13.73 7.51 13.69
C VAL A 67 14.65 6.63 14.53
N ILE A 68 14.22 5.41 14.84
CA ILE A 68 15.05 4.44 15.59
C ILE A 68 16.31 4.06 14.79
N GLY A 69 16.19 3.91 13.47
CA GLY A 69 17.33 3.66 12.59
C GLY A 69 18.37 4.77 12.62
N ILE A 70 17.93 6.02 12.45
CA ILE A 70 18.81 7.20 12.45
C ILE A 70 19.44 7.43 13.82
N THR A 71 18.68 7.29 14.92
CA THR A 71 19.24 7.46 16.27
C THR A 71 20.32 6.42 16.55
N HIS A 72 20.10 5.16 16.15
CA HIS A 72 21.11 4.11 16.28
C HIS A 72 22.39 4.43 15.49
N ILE A 73 22.27 4.91 14.25
CA ILE A 73 23.41 5.32 13.41
C ILE A 73 24.14 6.53 14.00
N ASN A 74 23.40 7.52 14.51
CA ASN A 74 23.98 8.73 15.08
C ASN A 74 24.77 8.45 16.37
N ILE A 75 24.27 7.53 17.21
CA ILE A 75 24.99 7.07 18.41
C ILE A 75 26.30 6.38 18.02
N GLN A 76 26.30 5.59 16.94
CA GLN A 76 27.51 4.90 16.48
C GLN A 76 28.54 5.83 15.82
N ASN A 77 28.10 6.83 15.05
CA ASN A 77 28.98 7.65 14.21
C ASN A 77 29.31 9.04 14.76
N GLY A 78 28.77 9.43 15.92
CA GLY A 78 29.09 10.70 16.59
C GLY A 78 28.81 11.97 15.77
N ARG A 79 27.94 11.93 14.76
CA ARG A 79 27.64 13.06 13.86
C ARG A 79 26.44 13.88 14.34
N THR A 80 26.57 15.21 14.32
CA THR A 80 25.56 16.17 14.82
C THR A 80 24.82 16.94 13.70
N ASN A 81 23.48 16.81 13.73
CA ASN A 81 22.39 17.78 13.55
C ASN A 81 22.29 18.81 12.40
N LYS A 82 23.31 19.16 11.61
CA LYS A 82 23.15 20.25 10.60
C LYS A 82 22.23 19.91 9.42
N SER A 83 22.09 18.64 9.05
CA SER A 83 21.18 18.18 7.97
C SER A 83 19.71 18.07 8.41
N PHE A 84 19.46 17.88 9.71
CA PHE A 84 18.14 17.49 10.23
C PHE A 84 17.10 18.62 10.15
N ASN A 85 17.48 19.86 10.47
CA ASN A 85 16.57 21.01 10.42
C ASN A 85 16.13 21.35 8.98
N ALA A 86 17.04 21.20 8.01
CA ALA A 86 16.71 21.37 6.60
C ALA A 86 15.73 20.28 6.13
N LEU A 87 15.94 19.04 6.57
CA LEU A 87 15.08 17.90 6.27
C LEU A 87 13.67 18.09 6.85
N ILE A 88 13.54 18.53 8.11
CA ILE A 88 12.26 18.82 8.75
C ILE A 88 11.51 19.93 8.02
N LYS A 89 12.21 20.99 7.61
CA LYS A 89 11.59 22.10 6.85
C LYS A 89 11.00 21.59 5.53
N LEU A 90 11.74 20.76 4.80
CA LEU A 90 11.31 20.15 3.54
C LEU A 90 10.15 19.16 3.73
N LEU A 91 10.18 18.36 4.79
CA LEU A 91 9.14 17.38 5.12
C LEU A 91 7.92 18.00 5.81
N SER A 92 7.95 19.29 6.10
CA SER A 92 6.91 19.93 6.91
C SER A 92 5.47 19.83 6.36
N PRO A 93 5.20 19.84 5.04
CA PRO A 93 3.86 19.54 4.53
C PRO A 93 3.39 18.14 4.88
N TYR A 94 4.29 17.15 4.76
CA TYR A 94 3.97 15.76 5.07
C TYR A 94 3.72 15.58 6.56
N ILE A 95 4.56 16.16 7.41
CA ILE A 95 4.36 16.17 8.87
C ILE A 95 3.02 16.82 9.22
N PHE A 96 2.71 17.97 8.62
CA PHE A 96 1.44 18.66 8.84
C PHE A 96 0.23 17.80 8.46
N LEU A 97 0.26 17.16 7.28
CA LEU A 97 -0.78 16.23 6.86
C LEU A 97 -0.94 15.07 7.86
N THR A 98 0.17 14.43 8.25
CA THR A 98 0.12 13.28 9.18
C THR A 98 -0.48 13.66 10.53
N ILE A 99 -0.15 14.84 11.06
CA ILE A 99 -0.72 15.34 12.33
C ILE A 99 -2.21 15.61 12.19
N LEU A 100 -2.63 16.28 11.11
CA LEU A 100 -4.06 16.58 10.88
C LEU A 100 -4.89 15.31 10.76
N VAL A 101 -4.43 14.34 9.97
CA VAL A 101 -5.14 13.08 9.80
C VAL A 101 -5.13 12.29 11.13
N LEU A 102 -4.03 12.32 11.89
CA LEU A 102 -3.99 11.70 13.22
C LEU A 102 -5.04 12.29 14.14
N ILE A 103 -5.05 13.62 14.30
CA ILE A 103 -6.04 14.33 15.12
C ILE A 103 -7.47 14.02 14.67
N SER A 104 -7.70 13.94 13.35
CA SER A 104 -9.01 13.61 12.77
C SER A 104 -9.52 12.20 13.11
N ARG A 105 -8.64 11.29 13.54
CA ARG A 105 -8.99 9.89 13.83
C ARG A 105 -8.83 9.51 15.30
N THR A 106 -7.94 10.14 16.05
CA THR A 106 -7.63 9.74 17.43
C THR A 106 -8.43 10.51 18.49
N ILE A 107 -8.92 11.72 18.18
CA ILE A 107 -9.69 12.54 19.13
C ILE A 107 -11.19 12.28 18.89
N PRO A 108 -11.90 11.56 19.78
CA PRO A 108 -13.29 11.13 19.51
C PRO A 108 -14.27 12.31 19.30
N ILE A 109 -14.10 13.41 20.04
CA ILE A 109 -14.88 14.63 19.85
C ILE A 109 -14.74 15.16 18.41
N PHE A 110 -13.52 15.18 17.91
CA PHE A 110 -13.23 15.73 16.60
C PHE A 110 -13.67 14.76 15.49
N GLU A 111 -13.40 13.47 15.66
CA GLU A 111 -13.84 12.42 14.73
C GLU A 111 -15.37 12.43 14.56
N THR A 112 -16.13 12.45 15.66
CA THR A 112 -17.60 12.49 15.61
C THR A 112 -18.12 13.77 14.96
N PHE A 113 -17.50 14.92 15.27
CA PHE A 113 -17.82 16.19 14.60
C PHE A 113 -17.62 16.09 13.08
N LEU A 114 -16.46 15.63 12.63
CA LEU A 114 -16.12 15.50 11.20
C LEU A 114 -17.01 14.47 10.47
N LYS A 115 -17.47 13.43 11.17
CA LYS A 115 -18.37 12.44 10.59
C LYS A 115 -19.81 12.91 10.43
N ASN A 116 -20.23 13.89 11.24
CA ASN A 116 -21.59 14.40 11.26
C ASN A 116 -21.78 15.67 10.42
N HIS A 117 -20.72 16.44 10.18
CA HIS A 117 -20.77 17.68 9.38
C HIS A 117 -20.34 17.45 7.93
N PHE A 118 -21.00 18.12 6.98
CA PHE A 118 -20.72 18.03 5.53
C PHE A 118 -20.69 16.60 5.00
N VAL A 119 -21.78 15.87 5.26
CA VAL A 119 -22.00 14.53 4.72
C VAL A 119 -22.83 14.65 3.44
N ILE A 120 -22.27 14.20 2.32
CA ILE A 120 -23.02 14.08 1.07
C ILE A 120 -23.55 12.64 1.01
N SER A 121 -24.86 12.48 1.18
CA SER A 121 -25.53 11.18 1.06
C SER A 121 -26.45 11.15 -0.14
N ILE A 122 -26.32 10.11 -0.95
CA ILE A 122 -27.23 9.83 -2.06
C ILE A 122 -27.84 8.45 -1.77
N GLU A 123 -29.02 8.46 -1.16
CA GLU A 123 -29.70 7.24 -0.67
C GLU A 123 -29.97 6.24 -1.78
N LYS A 124 -30.34 6.72 -2.97
CA LYS A 124 -30.60 5.88 -4.16
C LYS A 124 -29.44 4.95 -4.53
N PHE A 125 -28.20 5.31 -4.20
CA PHE A 125 -27.00 4.55 -4.52
C PHE A 125 -26.27 4.02 -3.28
N ASN A 126 -26.88 4.09 -2.08
CA ASN A 126 -26.22 3.80 -0.81
C ASN A 126 -24.87 4.53 -0.65
N PHE A 127 -24.74 5.71 -1.26
CA PHE A 127 -23.49 6.45 -1.29
C PHE A 127 -23.47 7.45 -0.15
N ARG A 128 -22.42 7.42 0.67
CA ARG A 128 -22.20 8.39 1.74
C ARG A 128 -20.75 8.84 1.75
N LEU A 129 -20.52 10.11 1.43
CA LEU A 129 -19.21 10.72 1.45
C LEU A 129 -19.09 11.66 2.66
N LEU A 130 -18.27 11.26 3.62
CA LEU A 130 -17.96 12.06 4.81
C LEU A 130 -16.79 12.98 4.46
N LEU A 131 -17.11 14.14 3.88
CA LEU A 131 -16.12 14.99 3.21
C LEU A 131 -14.98 15.41 4.14
N LEU A 132 -15.30 15.86 5.35
CA LEU A 132 -14.34 16.33 6.34
C LEU A 132 -13.54 15.21 7.02
N HIS A 133 -14.11 14.01 7.08
CA HIS A 133 -13.42 12.82 7.58
C HIS A 133 -12.51 12.19 6.51
N SER A 134 -12.74 12.51 5.23
CA SER A 134 -11.93 11.98 4.11
C SER A 134 -10.48 12.48 4.18
N PRO A 135 -9.47 11.59 4.03
CA PRO A 135 -8.07 12.00 3.95
C PRO A 135 -7.79 13.02 2.84
N GLY A 136 -8.60 13.00 1.76
CA GLY A 136 -8.46 13.94 0.64
C GLY A 136 -8.71 15.39 1.03
N PHE A 137 -9.63 15.65 1.97
CA PHE A 137 -9.88 17.00 2.47
C PHE A 137 -8.65 17.57 3.18
N TRP A 138 -8.04 16.78 4.06
CA TRP A 138 -6.82 17.17 4.78
C TRP A 138 -5.61 17.36 3.86
N LEU A 139 -5.56 16.64 2.74
CA LEU A 139 -4.56 16.85 1.70
C LEU A 139 -4.72 18.23 1.06
N ILE A 140 -5.94 18.67 0.74
CA ILE A 140 -6.21 20.02 0.20
C ILE A 140 -5.76 21.09 1.19
N ILE A 141 -6.10 20.94 2.48
CA ILE A 141 -5.66 21.86 3.53
C ILE A 141 -4.12 21.91 3.62
N THR A 142 -3.46 20.77 3.47
CA THR A 142 -2.00 20.69 3.44
C THR A 142 -1.40 21.39 2.21
N CYS A 143 -2.02 21.27 1.04
CA CYS A 143 -1.60 22.01 -0.15
C CYS A 143 -1.67 23.53 0.07
N ILE A 144 -2.77 24.02 0.65
CA ILE A 144 -2.95 25.45 0.99
C ILE A 144 -1.86 25.90 1.98
N TYR A 145 -1.64 25.11 3.05
CA TYR A 145 -0.56 25.37 4.01
C TYR A 145 0.81 25.47 3.32
N THR A 146 1.09 24.56 2.38
CA THR A 146 2.36 24.53 1.65
C THR A 146 2.53 25.78 0.79
N ILE A 147 1.49 26.20 0.09
CA ILE A 147 1.48 27.42 -0.74
C ILE A 147 1.81 28.65 0.11
N ILE A 148 1.15 28.79 1.27
CA ILE A 148 1.34 29.93 2.18
C ILE A 148 2.74 29.91 2.78
N LYS A 149 3.18 28.76 3.31
CA LYS A 149 4.46 28.63 4.00
C LYS A 149 5.67 28.86 3.10
N PHE A 150 5.63 28.34 1.88
CA PHE A 150 6.74 28.47 0.91
C PHE A 150 6.55 29.65 -0.05
N LYS A 151 5.46 30.41 0.09
CA LYS A 151 5.13 31.57 -0.76
C LYS A 151 5.25 31.23 -2.26
N ILE A 152 4.61 30.13 -2.66
CA ILE A 152 4.70 29.60 -4.03
C ILE A 152 4.00 30.56 -4.98
N ASN A 153 4.66 30.88 -6.10
CA ASN A 153 4.10 31.74 -7.14
C ASN A 153 2.86 31.12 -7.80
N ALA A 154 1.82 31.93 -8.05
CA ALA A 154 0.58 31.54 -8.74
C ALA A 154 0.83 30.78 -10.04
N HIS A 155 1.82 31.17 -10.84
CA HIS A 155 2.15 30.46 -12.07
C HIS A 155 2.51 28.98 -11.83
N ILE A 156 3.31 28.70 -10.79
CA ILE A 156 3.70 27.33 -10.41
C ILE A 156 2.49 26.56 -9.89
N ILE A 157 1.60 27.22 -9.14
CA ILE A 157 0.36 26.62 -8.62
C ILE A 157 -0.53 26.17 -9.78
N PHE A 158 -0.85 27.06 -10.73
CA PHE A 158 -1.71 26.73 -11.87
C PHE A 158 -1.08 25.66 -12.77
N LYS A 159 0.23 25.75 -13.05
CA LYS A 159 0.95 24.74 -13.81
C LYS A 159 0.89 23.37 -13.14
N SER A 160 1.08 23.31 -11.82
CA SER A 160 1.01 22.07 -11.05
C SER A 160 -0.41 21.52 -10.99
N LEU A 161 -1.41 22.38 -10.78
CA LEU A 161 -2.82 21.98 -10.75
C LEU A 161 -3.26 21.41 -12.10
N HIS A 162 -2.91 22.06 -13.21
CA HIS A 162 -3.23 21.57 -14.55
C HIS A 162 -2.57 20.21 -14.82
N LYS A 163 -1.30 20.05 -14.44
CA LYS A 163 -0.60 18.77 -14.56
C LYS A 163 -1.27 17.67 -13.73
N THR A 164 -1.67 17.99 -12.50
CA THR A 164 -2.37 17.05 -11.61
C THR A 164 -3.73 16.65 -12.18
N LEU A 165 -4.52 17.60 -12.71
CA LEU A 165 -5.83 17.30 -13.31
C LEU A 165 -5.72 16.40 -14.54
N ASN A 166 -4.73 16.65 -15.40
CA ASN A 166 -4.49 15.80 -16.57
C ASN A 166 -4.09 14.37 -16.16
N GLN A 167 -3.25 14.22 -15.13
CA GLN A 167 -2.88 12.91 -14.58
C GLN A 167 -4.06 12.21 -13.89
N TRP A 168 -4.87 12.98 -13.17
CA TRP A 168 -6.02 12.47 -12.42
C TRP A 168 -7.13 11.96 -13.35
N GLY A 169 -7.37 12.60 -14.49
CA GLY A 169 -8.38 12.17 -15.47
C GLY A 169 -8.18 10.73 -15.93
N ILE A 170 -6.95 10.37 -16.31
CA ILE A 170 -6.60 8.98 -16.68
C ILE A 170 -6.87 8.01 -15.51
N PHE A 171 -6.50 8.39 -14.29
CA PHE A 171 -6.69 7.56 -13.11
C PHE A 171 -8.17 7.31 -12.79
N VAL A 172 -9.00 8.35 -12.90
CA VAL A 172 -10.46 8.25 -12.70
C VAL A 172 -11.09 7.32 -13.71
N ILE A 173 -10.75 7.47 -14.99
CA ILE A 173 -11.26 6.59 -16.06
C ILE A 173 -10.88 5.14 -15.78
N SER A 174 -9.60 4.87 -15.52
CA SER A 174 -9.11 3.51 -15.25
C SER A 174 -9.78 2.88 -14.02
N THR A 175 -9.86 3.62 -12.91
CA THR A 175 -10.49 3.11 -11.67
C THR A 175 -11.98 2.87 -11.86
N THR A 176 -12.66 3.74 -12.60
CA THR A 176 -14.09 3.59 -12.92
C THR A 176 -14.30 2.33 -13.77
N LEU A 177 -13.47 2.10 -14.79
CA LEU A 177 -13.54 0.87 -15.61
C LEU A 177 -13.28 -0.40 -14.79
N PHE A 178 -12.34 -0.38 -13.82
CA PHE A 178 -12.12 -1.53 -12.93
C PHE A 178 -13.36 -1.83 -12.06
N ILE A 179 -13.97 -0.80 -11.48
CA ILE A 179 -15.20 -0.95 -10.69
C ILE A 179 -16.35 -1.43 -11.57
N SER A 180 -16.54 -0.84 -12.74
CA SER A 180 -17.57 -1.24 -13.70
C SER A 180 -17.38 -2.69 -14.15
N MET A 181 -16.15 -3.11 -14.41
CA MET A 181 -15.85 -4.51 -14.75
C MET A 181 -16.19 -5.46 -13.59
N ALA A 182 -15.82 -5.10 -12.36
CA ALA A 182 -16.18 -5.89 -11.19
C ALA A 182 -17.70 -6.02 -11.03
N GLU A 183 -18.45 -4.93 -11.27
CA GLU A 183 -19.91 -4.93 -11.21
C GLU A 183 -20.55 -5.75 -12.34
N ILE A 184 -20.02 -5.65 -13.57
CA ILE A 184 -20.47 -6.49 -14.69
C ILE A 184 -20.22 -7.96 -14.37
N MET A 185 -19.06 -8.32 -13.81
CA MET A 185 -18.75 -9.70 -13.40
C MET A 185 -19.69 -10.22 -12.31
N ASP A 186 -20.08 -9.36 -11.38
CA ASP A 186 -21.01 -9.68 -10.30
C ASP A 186 -22.43 -9.90 -10.85
N THR A 187 -22.97 -8.89 -11.55
CA THR A 187 -24.34 -8.88 -12.07
C THR A 187 -24.61 -9.91 -13.17
N SER A 188 -23.59 -10.25 -13.98
CA SER A 188 -23.71 -11.30 -15.01
C SER A 188 -23.57 -12.73 -14.47
N GLY A 189 -23.28 -12.90 -13.16
CA GLY A 189 -23.05 -14.22 -12.56
C GLY A 189 -21.69 -14.86 -12.92
N MET A 190 -20.78 -14.11 -13.56
CA MET A 190 -19.42 -14.60 -13.83
C MET A 190 -18.69 -14.94 -12.52
N ILE A 191 -18.82 -14.11 -11.49
CA ILE A 191 -18.22 -14.37 -10.17
C ILE A 191 -18.69 -15.72 -9.62
N THR A 192 -20.00 -15.97 -9.61
CA THR A 192 -20.58 -17.24 -9.13
C THR A 192 -20.09 -18.44 -9.93
N THR A 193 -20.02 -18.30 -11.26
CA THR A 193 -19.57 -19.38 -12.15
C THR A 193 -18.10 -19.73 -11.89
N ILE A 194 -17.24 -18.72 -11.76
CA ILE A 194 -15.81 -18.92 -11.43
C ILE A 194 -15.68 -19.55 -10.04
N SER A 195 -16.40 -19.06 -9.04
CA SER A 195 -16.40 -19.62 -7.69
C SER A 195 -16.79 -21.09 -7.67
N ASN A 196 -17.86 -21.47 -8.38
CA ASN A 196 -18.30 -22.87 -8.46
C ASN A 196 -17.25 -23.75 -9.13
N GLY A 197 -16.62 -23.26 -10.20
CA GLY A 197 -15.50 -23.95 -10.87
C GLY A 197 -14.30 -24.16 -9.94
N ILE A 198 -13.96 -23.16 -9.12
CA ILE A 198 -12.90 -23.26 -8.12
C ILE A 198 -13.29 -24.24 -7.01
N ASN A 199 -14.53 -24.19 -6.52
CA ASN A 199 -15.01 -25.08 -5.48
C ASN A 199 -14.91 -26.56 -5.89
N ASN A 200 -15.39 -26.88 -7.09
CA ASN A 200 -15.44 -28.26 -7.56
C ASN A 200 -14.05 -28.86 -7.85
N ASN A 201 -13.06 -28.05 -8.23
CA ASN A 201 -11.75 -28.55 -8.69
C ASN A 201 -10.60 -28.28 -7.71
N VAL A 202 -10.69 -27.21 -6.92
CA VAL A 202 -9.56 -26.69 -6.12
C VAL A 202 -9.90 -26.69 -4.63
N GLY A 203 -11.15 -26.35 -4.27
CA GLY A 203 -11.60 -26.28 -2.89
C GLY A 203 -10.70 -25.38 -2.03
N LYS A 204 -10.27 -25.90 -0.86
CA LYS A 204 -9.45 -25.15 0.12
C LYS A 204 -8.11 -24.66 -0.43
N TYR A 205 -7.60 -25.21 -1.53
CA TYR A 205 -6.36 -24.73 -2.17
C TYR A 205 -6.54 -23.39 -2.90
N PHE A 206 -7.74 -22.81 -2.88
CA PHE A 206 -8.02 -21.47 -3.42
C PHE A 206 -7.07 -20.40 -2.87
N ILE A 207 -6.49 -20.55 -1.68
CA ILE A 207 -5.48 -19.62 -1.13
C ILE A 207 -4.29 -19.42 -2.11
N VAL A 208 -3.84 -20.50 -2.78
CA VAL A 208 -2.77 -20.41 -3.79
C VAL A 208 -3.23 -19.53 -4.95
N ILE A 209 -4.41 -19.84 -5.49
CA ILE A 209 -5.01 -19.11 -6.62
C ILE A 209 -5.26 -17.66 -6.24
N SER A 210 -5.72 -17.40 -5.01
CA SER A 210 -6.02 -16.07 -4.49
C SER A 210 -4.79 -15.16 -4.50
N GLY A 211 -3.66 -15.67 -3.99
CA GLY A 211 -2.38 -14.93 -4.03
C GLY A 211 -1.90 -14.66 -5.46
N ILE A 212 -2.09 -15.60 -6.38
CA ILE A 212 -1.74 -15.42 -7.80
C ILE A 212 -2.65 -14.38 -8.46
N ILE A 213 -3.97 -14.45 -8.27
CA ILE A 213 -4.92 -13.45 -8.78
C ILE A 213 -4.55 -12.06 -8.27
N GLY A 214 -4.21 -11.92 -6.99
CA GLY A 214 -3.78 -10.63 -6.44
C GLY A 214 -2.50 -10.13 -7.09
N SER A 215 -1.49 -10.99 -7.21
CA SER A 215 -0.22 -10.65 -7.87
C SER A 215 -0.43 -10.24 -9.34
N VAL A 216 -1.19 -11.01 -10.11
CA VAL A 216 -1.53 -10.69 -11.51
C VAL A 216 -2.31 -9.38 -11.60
N GLY A 217 -3.31 -9.18 -10.74
CA GLY A 217 -4.09 -7.95 -10.70
C GLY A 217 -3.22 -6.73 -10.41
N GLY A 218 -2.32 -6.79 -9.43
CA GLY A 218 -1.40 -5.69 -9.11
C GLY A 218 -0.41 -5.39 -10.23
N PHE A 219 0.09 -6.42 -10.91
CA PHE A 219 0.99 -6.29 -12.05
C PHE A 219 0.30 -5.66 -13.26
N LEU A 220 -0.89 -6.15 -13.63
CA LEU A 220 -1.63 -5.67 -14.80
C LEU A 220 -2.13 -4.24 -14.62
N THR A 221 -2.63 -3.92 -13.43
CA THR A 221 -3.21 -2.60 -13.15
C THR A 221 -2.15 -1.56 -12.76
N GLY A 222 -0.96 -1.98 -12.33
CA GLY A 222 0.06 -1.09 -11.74
C GLY A 222 -0.39 -0.37 -10.47
N SER A 223 -1.55 -0.73 -9.91
CA SER A 223 -2.25 -0.02 -8.85
C SER A 223 -2.90 -0.99 -7.89
N ASN A 224 -2.49 -0.96 -6.62
CA ASN A 224 -3.11 -1.80 -5.60
C ASN A 224 -4.61 -1.50 -5.47
N THR A 225 -5.00 -0.23 -5.49
CA THR A 225 -6.43 0.16 -5.44
C THR A 225 -7.20 -0.37 -6.65
N GLY A 226 -6.61 -0.31 -7.84
CA GLY A 226 -7.24 -0.82 -9.07
C GLY A 226 -7.44 -2.33 -9.05
N ALA A 227 -6.40 -3.08 -8.67
CA ALA A 227 -6.47 -4.54 -8.52
C ALA A 227 -7.55 -4.97 -7.52
N ASN A 228 -7.65 -4.28 -6.38
CA ASN A 228 -8.67 -4.57 -5.38
C ASN A 228 -10.07 -4.17 -5.85
N ALA A 229 -10.22 -3.03 -6.54
CA ALA A 229 -11.49 -2.63 -7.14
C ALA A 229 -12.03 -3.69 -8.11
N MET A 230 -11.14 -4.29 -8.90
CA MET A 230 -11.49 -5.30 -9.90
C MET A 230 -11.78 -6.68 -9.30
N PHE A 231 -10.93 -7.18 -8.40
CA PHE A 231 -10.95 -8.59 -7.98
C PHE A 231 -11.43 -8.86 -6.55
N MET A 232 -11.55 -7.85 -5.69
CA MET A 232 -11.89 -8.11 -4.28
C MET A 232 -13.26 -8.76 -4.11
N LYS A 233 -14.25 -8.37 -4.92
CA LYS A 233 -15.59 -9.00 -4.90
C LYS A 233 -15.52 -10.50 -5.17
N LEU A 234 -14.83 -10.90 -6.24
CA LEU A 234 -14.59 -12.31 -6.58
C LEU A 234 -13.92 -13.06 -5.42
N GLN A 235 -12.86 -12.48 -4.85
CA GLN A 235 -12.10 -13.05 -3.75
C GLN A 235 -12.97 -13.30 -2.51
N ILE A 236 -13.75 -12.30 -2.10
CA ILE A 236 -14.65 -12.40 -0.94
C ILE A 236 -15.79 -13.38 -1.19
N HIS A 237 -16.38 -13.35 -2.38
CA HIS A 237 -17.48 -14.26 -2.73
C HIS A 237 -16.99 -15.72 -2.73
N THR A 238 -15.89 -16.01 -3.41
CA THR A 238 -15.27 -17.35 -3.43
C THR A 238 -14.89 -17.82 -2.03
N ALA A 239 -14.33 -16.93 -1.19
CA ALA A 239 -14.00 -17.28 0.19
C ALA A 239 -15.23 -17.71 1.00
N ARG A 240 -16.38 -17.06 0.81
CA ARG A 240 -17.63 -17.42 1.49
C ARG A 240 -18.16 -18.78 1.03
N GLU A 241 -18.19 -19.02 -0.29
CA GLU A 241 -18.62 -20.31 -0.86
C GLU A 241 -17.77 -21.48 -0.35
N LEU A 242 -16.47 -21.25 -0.17
CA LEU A 242 -15.52 -22.24 0.32
C LEU A 242 -15.43 -22.34 1.86
N ASN A 243 -16.22 -21.56 2.60
CA ASN A 243 -16.12 -21.42 4.06
C ASN A 243 -14.70 -21.06 4.55
N LEU A 244 -13.99 -20.22 3.79
CA LEU A 244 -12.68 -19.69 4.12
C LEU A 244 -12.81 -18.30 4.80
N SER A 245 -11.80 -17.91 5.55
CA SER A 245 -11.75 -16.57 6.16
C SER A 245 -11.68 -15.48 5.08
N THR A 246 -12.77 -14.72 4.93
CA THR A 246 -12.86 -13.56 4.03
C THR A 246 -11.79 -12.52 4.32
N SER A 247 -11.47 -12.30 5.60
CA SER A 247 -10.43 -11.36 6.02
C SER A 247 -9.02 -11.81 5.61
N LEU A 248 -8.75 -13.11 5.62
CA LEU A 248 -7.48 -13.68 5.20
C LEU A 248 -7.30 -13.59 3.68
N ILE A 249 -8.31 -14.01 2.93
CA ILE A 249 -8.30 -13.94 1.47
C ILE A 249 -8.22 -12.49 0.98
N ALA A 250 -8.97 -11.57 1.58
CA ALA A 250 -8.83 -10.14 1.28
C ALA A 250 -7.45 -9.59 1.61
N GLY A 251 -6.89 -10.01 2.76
CA GLY A 251 -5.54 -9.64 3.16
C GLY A 251 -4.48 -10.14 2.19
N LEU A 252 -4.60 -11.39 1.72
CA LEU A 252 -3.69 -12.02 0.77
C LEU A 252 -3.77 -11.35 -0.60
N GLN A 253 -4.97 -11.12 -1.13
CA GLN A 253 -5.21 -10.35 -2.36
C GLN A 253 -4.55 -8.97 -2.27
N ASN A 254 -4.81 -8.22 -1.21
CA ASN A 254 -4.31 -6.86 -1.05
C ASN A 254 -2.78 -6.82 -0.88
N ALA A 255 -2.19 -7.76 -0.11
CA ALA A 255 -0.74 -7.83 0.07
C ALA A 255 -0.02 -8.25 -1.22
N SER A 256 -0.52 -9.28 -1.91
CA SER A 256 0.08 -9.79 -3.15
C SER A 256 -0.03 -8.78 -4.28
N ALA A 257 -1.19 -8.12 -4.44
CA ALA A 257 -1.38 -7.04 -5.40
C ALA A 257 -0.45 -5.85 -5.13
N SER A 258 -0.34 -5.42 -3.87
CA SER A 258 0.58 -4.34 -3.49
C SER A 258 2.03 -4.68 -3.87
N ASN A 259 2.49 -5.88 -3.53
CA ASN A 259 3.85 -6.32 -3.81
C ASN A 259 4.13 -6.43 -5.31
N SER A 260 3.19 -6.95 -6.11
CA SER A 260 3.42 -7.12 -7.55
C SER A 260 3.42 -5.81 -8.34
N THR A 261 2.80 -4.74 -7.81
CA THR A 261 2.79 -3.43 -8.49
C THR A 261 4.20 -2.91 -8.82
N MET A 262 5.22 -3.26 -8.02
CA MET A 262 6.61 -2.85 -8.28
C MET A 262 7.19 -3.44 -9.57
N SER A 263 6.68 -4.59 -10.02
CA SER A 263 7.13 -5.27 -11.24
C SER A 263 6.40 -4.80 -12.51
N THR A 264 5.53 -3.79 -12.42
CA THR A 264 4.81 -3.27 -13.58
C THR A 264 5.77 -2.57 -14.55
N PRO A 265 5.64 -2.76 -15.89
CA PRO A 265 6.51 -2.10 -16.87
C PRO A 265 6.63 -0.59 -16.69
N SER A 266 5.53 0.10 -16.36
CA SER A 266 5.53 1.55 -16.13
C SER A 266 6.41 1.99 -14.95
N ARG A 267 6.50 1.17 -13.89
CA ARG A 267 7.37 1.47 -12.73
C ARG A 267 8.81 1.14 -13.00
N ILE A 268 9.08 0.03 -13.71
CA ILE A 268 10.43 -0.36 -14.11
C ILE A 268 11.01 0.67 -15.09
N LEU A 269 10.24 1.12 -16.08
CA LEU A 269 10.64 2.18 -17.00
C LEU A 269 10.94 3.49 -16.27
N LEU A 270 10.12 3.88 -15.29
CA LEU A 270 10.38 5.07 -14.48
C LEU A 270 11.69 4.93 -13.70
N ALA A 271 11.92 3.79 -13.04
CA ALA A 271 13.14 3.53 -12.29
C ALA A 271 14.38 3.53 -13.19
N ALA A 272 14.32 2.87 -14.35
CA ALA A 272 15.41 2.82 -15.32
C ALA A 272 15.76 4.22 -15.86
N ASN A 273 14.76 5.06 -16.09
CA ASN A 273 14.98 6.45 -16.50
C ASN A 273 15.61 7.30 -15.38
N LEU A 274 15.21 7.11 -14.13
CA LEU A 274 15.78 7.85 -12.98
C LEU A 274 17.24 7.46 -12.69
N CYS A 275 17.60 6.22 -13.02
CA CYS A 275 18.96 5.69 -12.83
C CYS A 275 19.82 5.76 -14.11
N ASP A 276 19.30 6.31 -15.20
CA ASP A 276 19.98 6.43 -16.51
C ASP A 276 20.52 5.09 -17.08
N ILE A 277 19.70 4.03 -16.99
CA ILE A 277 20.05 2.65 -17.40
C ILE A 277 18.95 2.03 -18.28
N LYS A 278 18.46 2.78 -19.26
CA LYS A 278 17.29 2.42 -20.09
C LYS A 278 17.51 1.13 -20.88
N GLU A 279 18.73 0.91 -21.35
CA GLU A 279 19.16 -0.29 -22.07
C GLU A 279 19.03 -1.58 -21.24
N HIS A 280 18.90 -1.47 -19.91
CA HIS A 280 18.73 -2.60 -19.00
C HIS A 280 17.26 -2.84 -18.59
N GLU A 281 16.28 -2.13 -19.15
CA GLU A 281 14.86 -2.23 -18.75
C GLU A 281 14.34 -3.67 -18.78
N SER A 282 14.58 -4.41 -19.87
CA SER A 282 14.11 -5.79 -20.02
C SER A 282 14.73 -6.73 -18.98
N LYS A 283 16.00 -6.50 -18.63
CA LYS A 283 16.71 -7.26 -17.59
C LYS A 283 16.10 -6.96 -16.21
N LEU A 284 15.87 -5.68 -15.90
CA LEU A 284 15.21 -5.25 -14.67
C LEU A 284 13.81 -5.86 -14.55
N GLN A 285 13.02 -5.79 -15.62
CA GLN A 285 11.67 -6.36 -15.67
C GLN A 285 11.68 -7.85 -15.31
N ARG A 286 12.59 -8.64 -15.90
CA ARG A 286 12.72 -10.07 -15.61
C ARG A 286 13.09 -10.34 -14.15
N GLU A 287 14.01 -9.56 -13.58
CA GLU A 287 14.42 -9.74 -12.19
C GLU A 287 13.31 -9.33 -11.22
N PHE A 288 12.61 -8.22 -11.47
CA PHE A 288 11.50 -7.80 -10.61
C PHE A 288 10.31 -8.76 -10.65
N ILE A 289 10.02 -9.39 -11.80
CA ILE A 289 9.00 -10.46 -11.87
C ILE A 289 9.39 -11.64 -10.97
N LYS A 290 10.67 -12.05 -10.95
CA LYS A 290 11.12 -13.13 -10.04
C LYS A 290 10.99 -12.73 -8.58
N ILE A 291 11.37 -11.50 -8.24
CA ILE A 291 11.28 -10.95 -6.89
C ILE A 291 9.82 -10.93 -6.41
N THR A 292 8.90 -10.45 -7.24
CA THR A 292 7.47 -10.40 -6.89
C THR A 292 6.80 -11.76 -6.89
N ALA A 293 7.22 -12.69 -7.76
CA ALA A 293 6.77 -14.08 -7.72
C ALA A 293 7.20 -14.77 -6.41
N PHE A 294 8.46 -14.60 -5.98
CA PHE A 294 8.92 -15.13 -4.70
C PHE A 294 8.17 -14.49 -3.53
N SER A 295 7.98 -13.17 -3.55
CA SER A 295 7.16 -12.47 -2.55
C SER A 295 5.74 -13.04 -2.47
N THR A 296 5.09 -13.28 -3.61
CA THR A 296 3.75 -13.89 -3.69
C THR A 296 3.75 -15.28 -3.07
N LEU A 297 4.76 -16.10 -3.37
CA LEU A 297 4.93 -17.43 -2.78
C LEU A 297 5.05 -17.35 -1.25
N THR A 298 5.85 -16.41 -0.73
CA THR A 298 5.97 -16.23 0.73
C THR A 298 4.63 -15.89 1.38
N LEU A 299 3.83 -15.02 0.75
CA LEU A 299 2.50 -14.67 1.25
C LEU A 299 1.52 -15.85 1.25
N ILE A 300 1.57 -16.69 0.21
CA ILE A 300 0.76 -17.91 0.11
C ILE A 300 1.14 -18.88 1.23
N VAL A 301 2.44 -19.17 1.42
CA VAL A 301 2.93 -20.07 2.48
C VAL A 301 2.48 -19.57 3.86
N VAL A 302 2.63 -18.28 4.13
CA VAL A 302 2.23 -17.68 5.41
C VAL A 302 0.72 -17.75 5.62
N SER A 303 -0.07 -17.58 4.56
CA SER A 303 -1.51 -17.71 4.61
C SER A 303 -1.95 -19.14 4.91
N PHE A 304 -1.28 -20.16 4.35
CA PHE A 304 -1.50 -21.56 4.71
C PHE A 304 -1.18 -21.84 6.17
N LEU A 305 -0.05 -21.34 6.67
CA LEU A 305 0.33 -21.49 8.07
C LEU A 305 -0.72 -20.89 9.00
N ILE A 306 -1.21 -19.68 8.70
CA ILE A 306 -2.25 -19.03 9.50
C ILE A 306 -3.54 -19.86 9.55
N ILE A 307 -3.95 -20.50 8.45
CA ILE A 307 -5.12 -21.38 8.44
C ILE A 307 -4.91 -22.63 9.29
N THR A 308 -3.70 -23.19 9.33
CA THR A 308 -3.45 -24.35 10.19
C THR A 308 -3.49 -24.04 11.69
N PHE A 309 -3.39 -22.76 12.08
CA PHE A 309 -3.43 -22.32 13.48
C PHE A 309 -4.77 -21.71 13.91
N ILE A 310 -5.76 -21.61 13.01
CA ILE A 310 -7.10 -21.05 13.26
C ILE A 310 -8.15 -22.13 13.01
#